data_AF-A0A1I0PIK2-F1
#
_entry.id   AF-A0A1I0PIK2-F1
#
_cell.length_a   1.000
_cell.length_b   1.000
_cell.length_c   1.000
_cell.angle_alpha   90.00
_cell.angle_beta   90.00
_cell.angle_gamma   90.00
#
_symmetry.space_group_name_H-M   'P 1'
#
loop_
_entity.id
_entity.type
_entity.pdbx_description
1 polymer ?
#
loop_
_entity_poly.entity_id
_entity_poly.type
_entity_poly.pdbx_seq_one_letter_code
_entity_poly.pdbx_strand_id
1 'polypeptide(L)'
;MKKYLIILFTVLGMLFNAQNIKTKRGIVTIDGIHVAKISNKSDEYIFMDLKETPIYTIEFVDKSIVDSVRDSYIKLNRIYNKDKTLELDYISPSAFSGEEKSAVYTSVKSLKIIDNKGINIKNLDDLFSKTPKRNLDAKTKEAYSVRSKIDKLNITVNNVGEILSNGRPVGYFTNLPVSFGSEDTVMDKTFVDIEIYDANSKYIGRYITTTKQLKTAGGKTFTMYREMSGRASILKFPTYKAIAERLAIMDPNFIKPQGKVVAGPVLKDGIEK
;
A
#
# COMPACT_ATOMS: atom_id res chain seq x y z
N MET A 1 51.47 -3.48 8.41
CA MET A 1 50.09 -3.10 8.02
C MET A 1 49.05 -4.18 8.29
N LYS A 2 49.24 -5.45 7.86
CA LYS A 2 48.21 -6.51 8.06
C LYS A 2 47.86 -6.82 9.53
N LYS A 3 48.83 -6.79 10.46
CA LYS A 3 48.58 -7.08 11.89
C LYS A 3 47.76 -6.00 12.60
N TYR A 4 48.01 -4.72 12.29
CA TYR A 4 47.25 -3.61 12.88
C TYR A 4 45.81 -3.53 12.37
N LEU A 5 45.56 -3.94 11.13
CA LEU A 5 44.21 -4.00 10.57
C LEU A 5 43.34 -5.05 11.28
N ILE A 6 43.90 -6.23 11.59
CA ILE A 6 43.20 -7.29 12.32
C ILE A 6 42.84 -6.81 13.74
N ILE A 7 43.77 -6.17 14.43
CA ILE A 7 43.52 -5.60 15.77
C ILE A 7 42.40 -4.55 15.72
N LEU A 8 42.41 -3.67 14.72
CA LEU A 8 41.37 -2.66 14.52
C LEU A 8 39.98 -3.29 14.30
N PHE A 9 39.88 -4.32 13.45
CA PHE A 9 38.62 -5.04 13.23
C PHE A 9 38.15 -5.81 14.47
N THR A 10 39.08 -6.34 15.27
CA THR A 10 38.74 -7.08 16.50
C THR A 10 38.24 -6.13 17.59
N VAL A 11 38.87 -4.96 17.73
CA VAL A 11 38.45 -3.91 18.68
C VAL A 11 37.16 -3.25 18.24
N LEU A 12 36.97 -2.98 16.93
CA LEU A 12 35.67 -2.51 16.41
C LEU A 12 34.57 -3.53 16.71
N GLY A 13 34.83 -4.82 16.52
CA GLY A 13 33.86 -5.89 16.80
C GLY A 13 33.41 -5.94 18.26
N MET A 14 34.28 -5.60 19.22
CA MET A 14 33.92 -5.51 20.64
C MET A 14 33.17 -4.21 21.00
N LEU A 15 33.45 -3.11 20.31
CA LEU A 15 32.75 -1.83 20.52
C LEU A 15 31.33 -1.84 19.98
N PHE A 16 31.08 -2.60 18.91
CA PHE A 16 29.74 -2.91 18.43
C PHE A 16 29.17 -4.08 19.23
N ASN A 17 28.69 -3.82 20.45
CA ASN A 17 27.87 -4.74 21.24
C ASN A 17 26.57 -5.11 20.49
N ALA A 18 26.69 -5.99 19.50
CA ALA A 18 25.59 -6.56 18.76
C ALA A 18 24.86 -7.53 19.71
N GLN A 19 23.89 -6.98 20.45
CA GLN A 19 22.97 -7.78 21.26
C GLN A 19 22.42 -8.93 20.41
N ASN A 20 22.61 -10.16 20.87
CA ASN A 20 22.30 -11.34 20.08
C ASN A 20 20.82 -11.70 20.26
N ILE A 21 20.00 -11.29 19.30
CA ILE A 21 18.56 -11.55 19.29
C ILE A 21 18.29 -12.78 18.44
N LYS A 22 17.67 -13.80 19.04
CA LYS A 22 17.29 -15.05 18.37
C LYS A 22 15.84 -15.36 18.63
N THR A 23 15.13 -15.76 17.57
CA THR A 23 13.78 -16.33 17.66
C THR A 23 13.82 -17.75 17.14
N LYS A 24 13.42 -18.72 17.96
CA LYS A 24 13.37 -20.14 17.58
C LYS A 24 12.17 -20.79 18.22
N ARG A 25 11.33 -21.46 17.41
CA ARG A 25 10.12 -22.16 17.86
C ARG A 25 9.18 -21.25 18.68
N GLY A 26 9.00 -19.99 18.25
CA GLY A 26 8.14 -19.03 18.95
C GLY A 26 8.70 -18.51 20.28
N ILE A 27 9.97 -18.76 20.61
CA ILE A 27 10.62 -18.22 21.80
C ILE A 27 11.62 -17.14 21.40
N VAL A 28 11.46 -15.95 21.98
CA VAL A 28 12.38 -14.81 21.84
C VAL A 28 13.47 -14.93 22.89
N THR A 29 14.71 -14.96 22.42
CA THR A 29 15.92 -15.07 23.23
C THR A 29 16.81 -13.87 22.99
N ILE A 30 17.26 -13.23 24.06
CA ILE A 30 18.21 -12.12 24.01
C ILE A 30 19.43 -12.51 24.82
N ASP A 31 20.61 -12.50 24.19
CA ASP A 31 21.89 -12.84 24.82
C ASP A 31 21.87 -14.20 25.55
N GLY A 32 21.09 -15.16 25.03
CA GLY A 32 20.93 -16.50 25.60
C GLY A 32 19.81 -16.64 26.64
N ILE A 33 19.16 -15.54 27.04
CA ILE A 33 18.06 -15.54 28.02
C ILE A 33 16.73 -15.55 27.27
N HIS A 34 15.83 -16.47 27.62
CA HIS A 34 14.45 -16.45 27.11
C HIS A 34 13.67 -15.32 27.79
N VAL A 35 13.06 -14.44 26.99
CA VAL A 35 12.44 -13.22 27.49
C VAL A 35 10.96 -13.09 27.14
N ALA A 36 10.53 -13.66 26.01
CA ALA A 36 9.15 -13.58 25.54
C ALA A 36 8.82 -14.76 24.63
N LYS A 37 7.52 -14.94 24.38
CA LYS A 37 7.01 -15.85 23.35
C LYS A 37 6.31 -15.06 22.25
N ILE A 38 6.34 -15.60 21.04
CA ILE A 38 5.66 -15.06 19.87
C ILE A 38 4.91 -16.19 19.16
N SER A 39 3.66 -15.93 18.80
CA SER A 39 2.88 -16.80 17.93
C SER A 39 2.35 -15.98 16.75
N ASN A 40 2.04 -16.67 15.65
CA ASN A 40 1.41 -16.06 14.50
C ASN A 40 0.02 -16.68 14.33
N LYS A 41 -1.01 -15.83 14.24
CA LYS A 41 -2.38 -16.25 13.95
C LYS A 41 -2.94 -15.32 12.89
N SER A 42 -3.23 -15.86 11.71
CA SER A 42 -3.87 -15.10 10.62
C SER A 42 -3.17 -13.78 10.31
N ASP A 43 -1.84 -13.83 10.18
CA ASP A 43 -0.98 -12.67 9.86
C ASP A 43 -0.83 -11.61 10.97
N GLU A 44 -1.36 -11.91 12.15
CA GLU A 44 -1.13 -11.13 13.37
C GLU A 44 -0.11 -11.86 14.26
N TYR A 45 0.97 -11.16 14.62
CA TYR A 45 2.00 -11.65 15.53
C TYR A 45 1.64 -11.27 16.97
N ILE A 46 1.34 -12.28 17.78
CA ILE A 46 0.93 -12.12 19.17
C ILE A 46 2.16 -12.30 20.06
N PHE A 47 2.50 -11.26 20.82
CA PHE A 47 3.59 -11.28 21.78
C PHE A 47 3.06 -11.59 23.17
N MET A 48 3.67 -12.59 23.80
CA MET A 48 3.29 -13.12 25.10
C MET A 48 4.47 -13.10 26.06
N ASP A 49 4.19 -13.04 27.36
CA ASP A 49 5.20 -13.34 28.36
C ASP A 49 5.59 -14.84 28.34
N LEU A 50 6.56 -15.24 29.15
CA LEU A 50 6.98 -16.65 29.24
C LEU A 50 5.90 -17.59 29.79
N LYS A 51 4.90 -17.03 30.50
CA LYS A 51 3.73 -17.72 31.04
C LYS A 51 2.58 -17.82 30.03
N GLU A 52 2.81 -17.40 28.78
CA GLU A 52 1.84 -17.44 27.68
C GLU A 52 0.68 -16.45 27.85
N THR A 53 0.85 -15.40 28.65
CA THR A 53 -0.10 -14.30 28.75
C THR A 53 0.09 -13.35 27.56
N PRO A 54 -0.91 -13.16 26.68
CA PRO A 54 -0.81 -12.23 25.56
C PRO A 54 -0.79 -10.77 26.02
N ILE A 55 0.17 -9.98 25.53
CA ILE A 55 0.35 -8.57 25.94
C ILE A 55 0.00 -7.60 24.81
N TYR A 56 0.52 -7.83 23.60
CA TYR A 56 0.32 -6.96 22.45
C TYR A 56 0.42 -7.74 21.14
N THR A 57 -0.04 -7.13 20.05
CA THR A 57 0.04 -7.71 18.71
C THR A 57 0.71 -6.76 17.72
N ILE A 58 1.36 -7.35 16.72
CA ILE A 58 1.95 -6.66 15.56
C ILE A 58 1.36 -7.25 14.28
N GLU A 59 0.82 -6.39 13.44
CA GLU A 59 0.39 -6.72 12.08
C GLU A 59 1.26 -5.96 11.08
N PHE A 60 1.75 -6.63 10.03
CA PHE A 60 2.46 -5.97 8.95
C PHE A 60 1.48 -5.48 7.89
N VAL A 61 1.57 -4.19 7.56
CA VAL A 61 0.79 -3.56 6.51
C VAL A 61 1.72 -3.23 5.35
N ASP A 62 1.36 -3.68 4.16
CA ASP A 62 2.07 -3.37 2.92
C ASP A 62 1.07 -2.84 1.87
N LYS A 63 0.91 -1.52 1.84
CA LYS A 63 -0.13 -0.83 1.11
C LYS A 63 0.42 -0.14 -0.14
N SER A 64 -0.21 -0.36 -1.29
CA SER A 64 0.02 0.49 -2.46
C SER A 64 -0.70 1.84 -2.29
N ILE A 65 0.01 2.95 -2.47
CA ILE A 65 -0.57 4.29 -2.34
C ILE A 65 -1.00 4.79 -3.73
N VAL A 66 -0.03 4.95 -4.61
CA VAL A 66 -0.16 5.36 -6.00
C VAL A 66 1.03 4.76 -6.76
N ASP A 67 0.84 4.33 -8.01
CA ASP A 67 1.94 3.84 -8.85
C ASP A 67 2.64 2.60 -8.25
N SER A 68 3.97 2.56 -8.35
CA SER A 68 4.86 1.61 -7.71
C SER A 68 5.27 2.06 -6.28
N VAL A 69 4.65 3.10 -5.72
CA VAL A 69 4.97 3.59 -4.38
C VAL A 69 4.15 2.78 -3.38
N ARG A 70 4.86 1.91 -2.66
CA ARG A 70 4.31 1.12 -1.57
C ARG A 70 4.78 1.69 -0.25
N ASP A 71 3.89 1.68 0.72
CA ASP A 71 4.18 2.02 2.08
C ASP A 71 4.03 0.78 2.96
N SER A 72 5.11 0.43 3.63
CA SER A 72 5.19 -0.75 4.48
C SER A 72 5.47 -0.33 5.91
N TYR A 73 4.61 -0.73 6.83
CA TYR A 73 4.68 -0.37 8.25
C TYR A 73 4.05 -1.45 9.12
N ILE A 74 4.13 -1.27 10.44
CA ILE A 74 3.46 -2.16 11.39
C ILE A 74 2.31 -1.44 12.09
N LYS A 75 1.24 -2.19 12.36
CA LYS A 75 0.21 -1.83 13.32
C LYS A 75 0.49 -2.53 14.62
N LEU A 76 0.66 -1.75 15.69
CA LEU A 76 0.85 -2.23 17.05
C LEU A 76 -0.46 -2.03 17.83
N ASN A 77 -0.98 -3.11 18.42
CA ASN A 77 -2.16 -3.08 19.27
C ASN A 77 -1.84 -3.65 20.65
N ARG A 78 -2.36 -3.03 21.72
CA ARG A 78 -2.35 -3.66 23.05
C ARG A 78 -3.53 -4.64 23.14
N ILE A 79 -3.33 -5.76 23.81
CA ILE A 79 -4.39 -6.75 24.01
C ILE A 79 -5.35 -6.30 25.11
N TYR A 80 -4.80 -5.64 26.13
CA TYR A 80 -5.56 -4.84 27.08
C TYR A 80 -5.74 -3.42 26.53
N ASN A 81 -6.88 -2.78 26.82
CA ASN A 81 -7.12 -1.39 26.42
C ASN A 81 -6.96 -1.14 24.89
N LYS A 82 -7.86 -1.79 24.12
CA LYS A 82 -7.88 -1.85 22.64
C LYS A 82 -8.31 -0.55 21.94
N ASP A 83 -8.37 0.56 22.66
CA ASP A 83 -9.01 1.79 22.16
C ASP A 83 -8.19 2.51 21.06
N LYS A 84 -6.92 2.10 20.86
CA LYS A 84 -6.00 2.75 19.91
C LYS A 84 -5.09 1.72 19.25
N THR A 85 -4.89 1.89 17.94
CA THR A 85 -3.87 1.20 17.15
C THR A 85 -2.77 2.19 16.80
N LEU A 86 -1.49 1.81 16.92
CA LEU A 86 -0.36 2.64 16.48
C LEU A 86 0.16 2.16 15.13
N GLU A 87 0.30 3.06 14.18
CA GLU A 87 1.02 2.81 12.93
C GLU A 87 2.46 3.30 13.08
N LEU A 88 3.42 2.39 12.97
CA LEU A 88 4.83 2.64 13.28
C LEU A 88 5.73 2.09 12.17
N ASP A 89 6.86 2.73 11.95
CA ASP A 89 7.89 2.16 11.09
C ASP A 89 8.57 0.98 11.79
N TYR A 90 8.96 -0.02 11.01
CA TYR A 90 9.66 -1.20 11.52
C TYR A 90 11.07 -1.26 10.95
N ILE A 91 11.92 -2.01 11.64
CA ILE A 91 13.27 -2.31 11.21
C ILE A 91 13.44 -3.82 11.09
N SER A 92 14.14 -4.24 10.04
CA SER A 92 14.44 -5.65 9.83
C SER A 92 15.95 -5.88 10.02
N PRO A 93 16.37 -7.00 10.63
CA PRO A 93 17.79 -7.30 10.77
C PRO A 93 18.46 -7.59 9.42
N SER A 94 17.69 -7.97 8.39
CA SER A 94 18.15 -8.08 7.00
C SER A 94 16.98 -8.10 6.02
N ALA A 95 17.24 -7.79 4.75
CA ALA A 95 16.22 -7.86 3.68
C ALA A 95 15.59 -9.25 3.48
N PHE A 96 16.22 -10.31 3.99
CA PHE A 96 15.74 -11.70 3.90
C PHE A 96 15.16 -12.23 5.22
N SER A 97 15.03 -11.36 6.23
CA SER A 97 14.45 -11.76 7.50
C SER A 97 12.93 -11.79 7.36
N GLY A 98 12.33 -12.94 7.67
CA GLY A 98 10.88 -13.08 7.71
C GLY A 98 10.23 -12.09 8.69
N GLU A 99 8.95 -11.82 8.49
CA GLU A 99 8.13 -10.89 9.29
C GLU A 99 8.25 -11.16 10.81
N GLU A 100 8.26 -12.42 11.25
CA GLU A 100 8.45 -12.80 12.66
C GLU A 100 9.76 -12.24 13.25
N LYS A 101 10.88 -12.40 12.54
CA LYS A 101 12.18 -11.89 12.98
C LYS A 101 12.19 -10.36 12.97
N SER A 102 11.57 -9.75 11.98
CA SER A 102 11.45 -8.29 11.86
C SER A 102 10.61 -7.70 13.00
N ALA A 103 9.52 -8.36 13.40
CA ALA A 103 8.66 -7.95 14.51
C ALA A 103 9.41 -8.01 15.85
N VAL A 104 10.12 -9.11 16.08
CA VAL A 104 10.96 -9.28 17.29
C VAL A 104 12.08 -8.24 17.31
N TYR A 105 12.80 -8.07 16.21
CA TYR A 105 13.91 -7.13 16.12
C TYR A 105 13.44 -5.68 16.32
N THR A 106 12.30 -5.31 15.73
CA THR A 106 11.67 -4.00 15.94
C THR A 106 11.27 -3.78 17.41
N SER A 107 10.66 -4.79 18.04
CA SER A 107 10.22 -4.73 19.44
C SER A 107 11.40 -4.55 20.41
N VAL A 108 12.53 -5.19 20.13
CA VAL A 108 13.73 -5.11 20.99
C VAL A 108 14.55 -3.84 20.71
N LYS A 109 14.85 -3.54 19.44
CA LYS A 109 15.81 -2.49 19.07
C LYS A 109 15.19 -1.11 18.87
N SER A 110 14.09 -1.03 18.13
CA SER A 110 13.44 0.25 17.78
C SER A 110 12.53 0.71 18.90
N LEU A 111 11.57 -0.13 19.28
CA LEU A 111 10.52 0.22 20.25
C LEU A 111 10.98 0.06 21.70
N LYS A 112 12.00 -0.78 21.95
CA LYS A 112 12.53 -1.10 23.29
C LYS A 112 11.44 -1.56 24.27
N ILE A 113 10.44 -2.29 23.76
CA ILE A 113 9.34 -2.86 24.53
C ILE A 113 9.64 -4.30 24.98
N ILE A 114 10.72 -4.90 24.49
CA ILE A 114 11.28 -6.16 25.01
C ILE A 114 12.74 -5.91 25.40
N ASP A 115 13.09 -6.31 26.61
CA ASP A 115 14.46 -6.28 27.13
C ASP A 115 14.84 -7.63 27.76
N ASN A 116 16.01 -7.70 28.40
CA ASN A 116 16.53 -8.93 29.02
C ASN A 116 15.66 -9.45 30.19
N LYS A 117 14.69 -8.67 30.69
CA LYS A 117 13.75 -9.04 31.75
C LYS A 117 12.39 -9.50 31.20
N GLY A 118 12.12 -9.27 29.92
CA GLY A 118 10.86 -9.64 29.27
C GLY A 118 10.19 -8.47 28.57
N ILE A 119 8.86 -8.55 28.43
CA ILE A 119 8.06 -7.48 27.86
C ILE A 119 7.92 -6.35 28.88
N ASN A 120 8.38 -5.15 28.53
CA ASN A 120 8.35 -3.97 29.36
C ASN A 120 7.04 -3.19 29.15
N ILE A 121 6.06 -3.46 30.02
CA ILE A 121 4.71 -2.86 29.97
C ILE A 121 4.77 -1.32 30.06
N LYS A 122 5.67 -0.78 30.88
CA LYS A 122 5.80 0.68 31.05
C LYS A 122 6.23 1.34 29.74
N ASN A 123 7.24 0.79 29.06
CA ASN A 123 7.68 1.31 27.77
C ASN A 123 6.60 1.17 26.70
N LEU A 124 5.82 0.09 26.75
CA LEU A 124 4.67 -0.10 25.86
C LEU A 124 3.61 0.98 26.11
N ASP A 125 3.23 1.25 27.35
CA ASP A 125 2.28 2.32 27.68
C ASP A 125 2.80 3.73 27.32
N ASP A 126 4.10 3.98 27.54
CA ASP A 126 4.75 5.22 27.15
C ASP A 126 4.70 5.42 25.62
N LEU A 127 4.87 4.35 24.83
CA LEU A 127 4.77 4.40 23.36
C LEU A 127 3.35 4.77 22.88
N PHE A 128 2.31 4.30 23.57
CA PHE A 128 0.92 4.65 23.26
C PHE A 128 0.56 6.09 23.66
N SER A 129 1.20 6.58 24.73
CA SER A 129 1.04 7.95 25.24
C SER A 129 1.80 8.97 24.39
N LYS A 130 3.01 8.62 23.93
CA LYS A 130 3.90 9.46 23.11
C LYS A 130 4.20 8.77 21.78
N THR A 131 3.17 8.67 20.94
CA THR A 131 3.27 7.99 19.64
C THR A 131 4.29 8.70 18.74
N PRO A 132 5.37 8.01 18.31
CA PRO A 132 6.33 8.59 17.38
C PRO A 132 5.66 8.73 16.00
N LYS A 133 5.99 9.83 15.32
CA LYS A 133 5.53 10.04 13.93
C LYS A 133 6.33 9.16 12.98
N ARG A 134 5.64 8.55 12.03
CA ARG A 134 6.26 7.78 10.94
C ARG A 134 7.14 8.67 10.07
N ASN A 135 8.30 8.16 9.71
CA ASN A 135 9.27 8.83 8.86
C ASN A 135 9.05 8.44 7.40
N LEU A 136 8.06 9.08 6.78
CA LEU A 136 7.81 8.90 5.35
C LEU A 136 8.86 9.66 4.53
N ASP A 137 9.44 8.98 3.53
CA ASP A 137 10.32 9.60 2.55
C ASP A 137 9.55 10.57 1.64
N ALA A 138 10.28 11.41 0.89
CA ALA A 138 9.68 12.44 0.05
C ALA A 138 8.73 11.87 -1.01
N LYS A 139 9.07 10.72 -1.59
CA LYS A 139 8.27 10.06 -2.64
C LYS A 139 6.96 9.54 -2.07
N THR A 140 7.01 8.92 -0.89
CA THR A 140 5.81 8.44 -0.19
C THR A 140 4.91 9.58 0.25
N LYS A 141 5.45 10.68 0.76
CA LYS A 141 4.68 11.90 1.09
C LYS A 141 3.97 12.49 -0.12
N GLU A 142 4.67 12.59 -1.25
CA GLU A 142 4.08 13.07 -2.50
C GLU A 142 2.97 12.14 -2.98
N ALA A 143 3.19 10.82 -2.96
CA ALA A 143 2.19 9.83 -3.32
C ALA A 143 0.92 9.94 -2.47
N TYR A 144 1.05 10.14 -1.15
CA TYR A 144 -0.10 10.39 -0.27
C TYR A 144 -0.82 11.70 -0.60
N SER A 145 -0.09 12.76 -0.94
CA SER A 145 -0.68 14.02 -1.38
C SER A 145 -1.48 13.84 -2.67
N VAL A 146 -0.93 13.12 -3.65
CA VAL A 146 -1.62 12.77 -4.89
C VAL A 146 -2.86 11.94 -4.61
N ARG A 147 -2.74 10.86 -3.81
CA ARG A 147 -3.89 10.01 -3.44
C ARG A 147 -5.01 10.82 -2.79
N SER A 148 -4.66 11.70 -1.84
CA SER A 148 -5.63 12.58 -1.18
C SER A 148 -6.34 13.52 -2.17
N LYS A 149 -5.62 14.05 -3.18
CA LYS A 149 -6.25 14.86 -4.23
C LYS A 149 -7.24 14.04 -5.06
N ILE A 150 -6.89 12.80 -5.41
CA ILE A 150 -7.77 11.90 -6.17
C ILE A 150 -9.00 11.50 -5.35
N ASP A 151 -8.83 11.14 -4.08
CA ASP A 151 -9.94 10.75 -3.20
C ASP A 151 -10.96 11.90 -3.05
N LYS A 152 -10.50 13.17 -3.03
CA LYS A 152 -11.36 14.36 -3.02
C LYS A 152 -12.17 14.57 -4.31
N LEU A 153 -11.75 13.99 -5.43
CA LEU A 153 -12.51 14.05 -6.68
C LEU A 153 -13.72 13.13 -6.64
N ASN A 154 -13.77 12.18 -5.71
CA ASN A 154 -14.85 11.20 -5.54
C ASN A 154 -15.33 10.63 -6.88
N ILE A 155 -14.39 10.03 -7.61
CA ILE A 155 -14.63 9.55 -8.97
C ILE A 155 -15.53 8.32 -8.92
N THR A 156 -16.61 8.37 -9.68
CA THR A 156 -17.51 7.23 -9.91
C THR A 156 -17.74 7.07 -11.41
N VAL A 157 -18.13 5.86 -11.80
CA VAL A 157 -18.49 5.55 -13.19
C VAL A 157 -19.90 4.97 -13.14
N ASN A 158 -20.80 5.49 -13.95
CA ASN A 158 -22.18 4.98 -14.00
C ASN A 158 -22.33 3.84 -15.02
N ASN A 159 -23.52 3.25 -15.05
CA ASN A 159 -23.84 2.10 -15.91
C ASN A 159 -23.88 2.42 -17.41
N VAL A 160 -23.74 3.69 -17.80
CA VAL A 160 -23.68 4.14 -19.20
C VAL A 160 -22.25 4.48 -19.63
N GLY A 161 -21.29 4.48 -18.69
CA GLY A 161 -19.88 4.72 -18.98
C GLY A 161 -19.45 6.16 -18.75
N GLU A 162 -20.31 6.99 -18.19
CA GLU A 162 -19.95 8.35 -17.81
C GLU A 162 -19.08 8.34 -16.55
N ILE A 163 -18.02 9.11 -16.60
CA ILE A 163 -17.09 9.35 -15.49
C ILE A 163 -17.59 10.59 -14.77
N LEU A 164 -17.95 10.43 -13.51
CA LEU A 164 -18.45 11.48 -12.65
C LEU A 164 -17.38 11.86 -11.62
N SER A 165 -17.20 13.14 -11.36
CA SER A 165 -16.46 13.65 -10.21
C SER A 165 -17.43 14.41 -9.30
N ASN A 166 -17.56 13.98 -8.05
CA ASN A 166 -18.53 14.55 -7.11
C ASN A 166 -19.96 14.63 -7.71
N GLY A 167 -20.36 13.60 -8.47
CA GLY A 167 -21.67 13.52 -9.12
C GLY A 167 -21.84 14.36 -10.39
N ARG A 168 -20.81 15.07 -10.87
CA ARG A 168 -20.85 15.83 -12.13
C ARG A 168 -20.08 15.10 -13.23
N PRO A 169 -20.63 14.99 -14.46
CA PRO A 169 -19.91 14.35 -15.55
C PRO A 169 -18.66 15.15 -15.94
N VAL A 170 -17.54 14.46 -16.04
CA VAL A 170 -16.22 15.03 -16.41
C VAL A 170 -15.62 14.32 -17.63
N GLY A 171 -16.18 13.17 -18.01
CA GLY A 171 -15.74 12.41 -19.18
C GLY A 171 -16.59 11.16 -19.37
N TYR A 172 -16.20 10.33 -20.33
CA TYR A 172 -16.88 9.06 -20.60
C TYR A 172 -15.93 8.05 -21.23
N PHE A 173 -16.27 6.78 -21.05
CA PHE A 173 -15.66 5.66 -21.74
C PHE A 173 -16.38 5.36 -23.05
N THR A 174 -15.64 4.98 -24.09
CA THR A 174 -16.21 4.36 -25.30
C THR A 174 -15.61 2.98 -25.52
N ASN A 175 -16.13 2.24 -26.51
CA ASN A 175 -15.76 0.84 -26.78
C ASN A 175 -15.99 -0.09 -25.57
N LEU A 176 -17.06 0.18 -24.83
CA LEU A 176 -17.44 -0.62 -23.67
C LEU A 176 -17.98 -1.98 -24.14
N PRO A 177 -17.60 -3.09 -23.48
CA PRO A 177 -18.12 -4.42 -23.82
C PRO A 177 -19.62 -4.51 -23.50
N VAL A 178 -20.29 -5.49 -24.11
CA VAL A 178 -21.71 -5.76 -23.84
C VAL A 178 -21.98 -6.12 -22.37
N SER A 179 -20.98 -6.61 -21.64
CA SER A 179 -21.07 -6.89 -20.19
C SER A 179 -20.97 -5.64 -19.30
N PHE A 180 -20.70 -4.48 -19.87
CA PHE A 180 -20.64 -3.23 -19.12
C PHE A 180 -21.99 -2.89 -18.49
N GLY A 181 -21.98 -2.42 -17.24
CA GLY A 181 -23.18 -2.14 -16.44
C GLY A 181 -23.70 -3.32 -15.62
N SER A 182 -23.29 -4.55 -15.94
CA SER A 182 -23.41 -5.72 -15.05
C SER A 182 -22.14 -6.02 -14.26
N GLU A 183 -20.98 -5.58 -14.77
CA GLU A 183 -19.67 -5.78 -14.16
C GLU A 183 -18.92 -4.45 -14.08
N ASP A 184 -18.32 -4.18 -12.92
CA ASP A 184 -17.51 -2.98 -12.70
C ASP A 184 -16.05 -3.14 -13.16
N THR A 185 -15.68 -4.34 -13.64
CA THR A 185 -14.31 -4.72 -14.00
C THR A 185 -14.13 -4.96 -15.49
N VAL A 186 -12.95 -4.65 -16.02
CA VAL A 186 -12.58 -4.96 -17.41
C VAL A 186 -12.00 -6.38 -17.49
N MET A 187 -12.82 -7.37 -17.84
CA MET A 187 -12.39 -8.76 -17.97
C MET A 187 -11.47 -9.01 -19.17
N ASP A 188 -10.70 -10.10 -19.13
CA ASP A 188 -9.81 -10.53 -20.23
C ASP A 188 -10.52 -10.79 -21.57
N LYS A 189 -11.86 -10.97 -21.57
CA LYS A 189 -12.66 -11.19 -22.79
C LYS A 189 -12.98 -9.91 -23.56
N THR A 190 -12.57 -8.74 -23.06
CA THR A 190 -12.74 -7.46 -23.77
C THR A 190 -11.61 -7.29 -24.78
N PHE A 191 -11.87 -7.64 -26.04
CA PHE A 191 -10.87 -7.56 -27.13
C PHE A 191 -10.74 -6.17 -27.77
N VAL A 192 -11.49 -5.18 -27.29
CA VAL A 192 -11.46 -3.81 -27.80
C VAL A 192 -10.82 -2.90 -26.76
N ASP A 193 -9.91 -2.04 -27.20
CA ASP A 193 -9.33 -1.00 -26.36
C ASP A 193 -10.42 -0.03 -25.92
N ILE A 194 -10.47 0.25 -24.62
CA ILE A 194 -11.42 1.21 -24.05
C ILE A 194 -10.82 2.60 -24.21
N GLU A 195 -11.51 3.50 -24.87
CA GLU A 195 -11.07 4.89 -25.01
C GLU A 195 -11.73 5.76 -23.95
N ILE A 196 -11.05 6.85 -23.59
CA ILE A 196 -11.53 7.82 -22.61
C ILE A 196 -11.52 9.21 -23.24
N TYR A 197 -12.64 9.91 -23.08
CA TYR A 197 -12.86 11.27 -23.53
C TYR A 197 -13.26 12.17 -22.36
N ASP A 198 -12.99 13.47 -22.47
CA ASP A 198 -13.54 14.45 -21.54
C ASP A 198 -14.99 14.82 -21.87
N ALA A 199 -15.60 15.65 -21.04
CA ALA A 199 -16.97 16.14 -21.24
C ALA A 199 -17.20 16.91 -22.56
N ASN A 200 -16.14 17.36 -23.23
CA ASN A 200 -16.19 18.07 -24.51
C ASN A 200 -15.83 17.17 -25.69
N SER A 201 -15.84 15.84 -25.50
CA SER A 201 -15.46 14.84 -26.51
C SER A 201 -14.01 14.97 -26.98
N LYS A 202 -13.12 15.59 -26.20
CA LYS A 202 -11.69 15.57 -26.48
C LYS A 202 -11.10 14.24 -26.03
N TYR A 203 -10.31 13.62 -26.89
CA TYR A 203 -9.60 12.37 -26.57
C TYR A 203 -8.58 12.59 -25.44
N ILE A 204 -8.69 11.81 -24.37
CA ILE A 204 -7.83 11.87 -23.18
C ILE A 204 -6.86 10.70 -23.14
N GLY A 205 -7.28 9.52 -23.60
CA GLY A 205 -6.41 8.36 -23.63
C GLY A 205 -7.17 7.07 -23.93
N ARG A 206 -6.47 5.96 -23.78
CA ARG A 206 -7.04 4.62 -23.93
C ARG A 206 -6.42 3.64 -22.96
N TYR A 207 -7.23 2.69 -22.51
CA TYR A 207 -6.80 1.48 -21.84
C TYR A 207 -6.74 0.34 -22.85
N ILE A 208 -5.53 -0.12 -23.12
CA ILE A 208 -5.23 -1.23 -24.01
C ILE A 208 -5.49 -2.52 -23.24
N THR A 209 -6.56 -3.23 -23.59
CA THR A 209 -7.03 -4.39 -22.81
C THR A 209 -6.10 -5.60 -22.96
N THR A 210 -5.37 -5.71 -24.08
CA THR A 210 -4.44 -6.82 -24.34
C THR A 210 -3.15 -6.69 -23.53
N THR A 211 -2.52 -5.50 -23.55
CA THR A 211 -1.27 -5.23 -22.83
C THR A 211 -1.48 -4.69 -21.42
N LYS A 212 -2.74 -4.46 -21.02
CA LYS A 212 -3.13 -3.87 -19.73
C LYS A 212 -2.47 -2.50 -19.49
N GLN A 213 -2.24 -1.75 -20.55
CA GLN A 213 -1.60 -0.45 -20.50
C GLN A 213 -2.61 0.68 -20.65
N LEU A 214 -2.56 1.64 -19.74
CA LEU A 214 -3.20 2.92 -19.89
C LEU A 214 -2.24 3.88 -20.60
N LYS A 215 -2.69 4.50 -21.70
CA LYS A 215 -1.94 5.52 -22.44
C LYS A 215 -2.73 6.81 -22.49
N THR A 216 -2.12 7.94 -22.11
CA THR A 216 -2.73 9.26 -22.28
C THR A 216 -2.48 9.79 -23.69
N ALA A 217 -3.33 10.72 -24.15
CA ALA A 217 -3.14 11.47 -25.37
C ALA A 217 -1.81 12.24 -25.40
N GLY A 218 -1.32 12.66 -24.22
CA GLY A 218 -0.01 13.28 -24.03
C GLY A 218 1.18 12.32 -24.03
N GLY A 219 1.00 11.04 -24.39
CA GLY A 219 2.07 10.07 -24.56
C GLY A 219 2.57 9.38 -23.28
N LYS A 220 1.98 9.66 -22.11
CA LYS A 220 2.34 8.94 -20.88
C LYS A 220 1.74 7.55 -20.90
N THR A 221 2.49 6.56 -20.41
CA THR A 221 2.06 5.17 -20.36
C THR A 221 2.15 4.64 -18.92
N PHE A 222 1.20 3.79 -18.55
CA PHE A 222 1.21 3.10 -17.27
C PHE A 222 0.64 1.70 -17.43
N THR A 223 1.34 0.70 -16.90
CA THR A 223 0.82 -0.67 -16.85
C THR A 223 -0.04 -0.83 -15.60
N MET A 224 -1.32 -1.16 -15.78
CA MET A 224 -2.20 -1.51 -14.67
C MET A 224 -1.78 -2.89 -14.17
N TYR A 225 -0.91 -2.92 -13.15
CA TYR A 225 -0.50 -4.17 -12.54
C TYR A 225 -1.71 -4.90 -11.94
N ARG A 226 -1.83 -6.20 -12.22
CA ARG A 226 -2.53 -7.13 -11.33
C ARG A 226 -1.83 -6.99 -9.98
N GLU A 227 -2.56 -6.76 -8.88
CA GLU A 227 -1.96 -6.76 -7.54
C GLU A 227 -1.00 -7.97 -7.46
N MET A 228 0.29 -7.74 -7.22
CA MET A 228 1.23 -8.80 -6.87
C MET A 228 1.56 -8.61 -5.40
N SER A 229 0.59 -8.88 -4.54
CA SER A 229 0.85 -9.10 -3.12
C SER A 229 1.43 -10.50 -2.95
N GLY A 230 2.46 -10.65 -2.12
CA GLY A 230 3.09 -11.94 -1.76
C GLY A 230 2.16 -12.92 -1.01
N ARG A 231 0.88 -12.60 -0.87
CA ARG A 231 -0.20 -13.52 -0.47
C ARG A 231 -1.20 -13.54 -1.61
N ALA A 232 -1.43 -14.73 -2.17
CA ALA A 232 -2.34 -15.07 -3.26
C ALA A 232 -3.19 -13.89 -3.75
N SER A 233 -2.58 -13.07 -4.60
CA SER A 233 -3.27 -11.98 -5.26
C SER A 233 -4.40 -12.55 -6.11
N ILE A 234 -5.63 -12.36 -5.64
CA ILE A 234 -6.80 -12.49 -6.50
C ILE A 234 -6.51 -11.57 -7.68
N LEU A 235 -6.42 -12.15 -8.89
CA LEU A 235 -6.21 -11.45 -10.15
C LEU A 235 -7.38 -10.49 -10.38
N LYS A 236 -7.38 -9.35 -9.70
CA LYS A 236 -8.46 -8.38 -9.84
C LYS A 236 -8.21 -7.62 -11.13
N PHE A 237 -9.06 -7.88 -12.11
CA PHE A 237 -9.23 -7.04 -13.27
C PHE A 237 -9.43 -5.58 -12.83
N PRO A 238 -8.83 -4.61 -13.53
CA PRO A 238 -9.01 -3.22 -13.13
C PRO A 238 -10.48 -2.83 -13.30
N THR A 239 -10.98 -2.05 -12.33
CA THR A 239 -12.31 -1.47 -12.45
C THR A 239 -12.29 -0.26 -13.37
N TYR A 240 -13.43 0.07 -13.99
CA TYR A 240 -13.56 1.31 -14.77
C TYR A 240 -13.23 2.54 -13.91
N LYS A 241 -13.64 2.53 -12.64
CA LYS A 241 -13.24 3.53 -11.65
C LYS A 241 -11.72 3.62 -11.49
N ALA A 242 -11.02 2.49 -11.35
CA ALA A 242 -9.57 2.48 -11.21
C ALA A 242 -8.86 3.04 -12.47
N ILE A 243 -9.39 2.77 -13.66
CA ILE A 243 -8.89 3.34 -14.92
C ILE A 243 -9.06 4.87 -14.92
N ALA A 244 -10.23 5.38 -14.53
CA ALA A 244 -10.51 6.81 -14.44
C ALA A 244 -9.65 7.53 -13.38
N GLU A 245 -9.52 6.97 -12.17
CA GLU A 245 -8.62 7.46 -11.12
C GLU A 245 -7.17 7.51 -11.63
N ARG A 246 -6.75 6.48 -12.37
CA ARG A 246 -5.39 6.41 -12.90
C ARG A 246 -5.13 7.45 -13.98
N LEU A 247 -6.08 7.69 -14.88
CA LEU A 247 -5.98 8.78 -15.85
C LEU A 247 -5.89 10.14 -15.18
N ALA A 248 -6.65 10.37 -14.11
CA ALA A 248 -6.60 11.61 -13.35
C ALA A 248 -5.22 11.88 -12.74
N ILE A 249 -4.51 10.82 -12.33
CA ILE A 249 -3.14 10.92 -11.83
C ILE A 249 -2.18 11.26 -12.98
N MET A 250 -2.34 10.60 -14.13
CA MET A 250 -1.45 10.78 -15.28
C MET A 250 -1.66 12.12 -16.00
N ASP A 251 -2.90 12.59 -16.09
CA ASP A 251 -3.30 13.87 -16.67
C ASP A 251 -4.23 14.64 -15.70
N PRO A 252 -3.66 15.50 -14.84
CA PRO A 252 -4.44 16.31 -13.89
C PRO A 252 -5.42 17.29 -14.53
N ASN A 253 -5.33 17.55 -15.85
CA ASN A 253 -6.29 18.41 -16.54
C ASN A 253 -7.60 17.70 -16.87
N PHE A 254 -7.62 16.36 -16.86
CA PHE A 254 -8.79 15.55 -17.19
C PHE A 254 -9.98 15.81 -16.26
N ILE A 255 -9.74 16.02 -14.96
CA ILE A 255 -10.81 16.18 -13.94
C ILE A 255 -10.89 17.63 -13.45
N LYS A 256 -10.55 18.60 -14.29
CA LYS A 256 -10.92 19.98 -13.96
C LYS A 256 -12.44 20.07 -14.03
N PRO A 257 -13.15 20.44 -12.94
CA PRO A 257 -14.58 20.69 -13.02
C PRO A 257 -14.81 21.87 -13.96
N GLN A 258 -15.13 21.57 -15.22
CA GLN A 258 -15.58 22.56 -16.19
C GLN A 258 -17.11 22.57 -16.18
N GLY A 259 -17.69 23.77 -16.21
CA GLY A 259 -19.14 23.96 -16.16
C GLY A 259 -19.86 23.18 -17.26
N LYS A 260 -21.09 22.74 -16.95
CA LYS A 260 -22.09 22.07 -17.81
C LYS A 260 -21.54 21.38 -19.08
N VAL A 261 -21.53 20.06 -19.06
CA VAL A 261 -21.40 19.20 -20.24
C VAL A 261 -22.36 19.66 -21.34
N VAL A 262 -21.81 20.04 -22.49
CA VAL A 262 -22.58 20.21 -23.72
C VAL A 262 -22.28 18.97 -24.55
N ALA A 263 -23.11 17.93 -24.39
CA ALA A 263 -23.06 16.79 -25.29
C ALA A 263 -23.45 17.30 -26.69
N GLY A 264 -22.47 17.35 -27.60
CA GLY A 264 -22.75 17.57 -29.02
C GLY A 264 -23.58 16.40 -29.57
N PRO A 265 -24.49 16.64 -30.52
CA PRO A 265 -25.31 15.57 -31.09
C PRO A 265 -24.39 14.55 -31.78
N VAL A 266 -24.58 13.28 -31.42
CA VAL A 266 -23.99 12.14 -32.14
C VAL A 266 -24.63 12.10 -33.52
N LEU A 267 -23.90 12.53 -34.54
CA LEU A 267 -24.28 12.28 -35.93
C LEU A 267 -24.21 10.77 -36.16
N LYS A 268 -25.37 10.12 -36.21
CA LYS A 268 -25.52 8.81 -36.82
C LYS A 268 -25.40 9.02 -38.33
N ASP A 269 -24.22 8.80 -38.89
CA ASP A 269 -24.09 8.62 -40.33
C ASP A 269 -24.83 7.34 -40.73
N GLY A 270 -25.77 7.49 -41.67
CA GLY A 270 -26.34 6.40 -42.43
C GLY A 270 -27.77 6.01 -42.09
N ILE A 271 -28.76 6.86 -42.46
CA ILE A 271 -30.01 6.39 -43.08
C ILE A 271 -30.40 7.44 -44.14
N GLU A 272 -30.00 7.21 -45.39
CA GLU A 272 -30.60 7.86 -46.55
C GLU A 272 -32.08 7.47 -46.65
N LYS A 273 -32.93 8.44 -47.00
CA LYS A 273 -34.31 8.25 -47.46
C LYS A 273 -34.40 8.72 -48.89
#